data_AF-A0A1B2DJP9-F1
#
_entry.id   AF-A0A1B2DJP9-F1
#
_cell.length_a   1.000
_cell.length_b   1.000
_cell.length_c   1.000
_cell.angle_alpha   90.00
_cell.angle_beta   90.00
_cell.angle_gamma   90.00
#
_symmetry.space_group_name_H-M   'P 1'
#
loop_
_entity.id
_entity.type
_entity.pdbx_description
1 polymer ?
#
loop_
_entity_poly.entity_id
_entity_poly.type
_entity_poly.pdbx_seq_one_letter_code
_entity_poly.pdbx_strand_id
1 'polypeptide(L)'
;MEAALVMPMLLLVLMVFIIFIRMSTLQIALQSAASQSARQIAAHIYPVELAYQRASASKPEFSAAHMPLADWSAAASNAAKWLPDPAGALASSALSGDWKPLIDMAATEIGRGAIEPLLRQNADEAVLETARIKLSRLALPDLKNKQQPYLIIEAEYEFPMQLPFMKQKLILREQASERVWISDAAAAQDTATQNDPEHIPIQIISISPVPLRPGHKATAIVLTKPGVTASLKVMYKSGQSQAKHLGEATAGSDGIVQWTWLVSGNTTPGMWELTAAVGDQQASMHFQVEKKSN
;
A
#
# COMPACT_ATOMS: atom_id res chain seq x y z
N MET A 1 -61.61 27.30 -2.38
CA MET A 1 -60.31 28.01 -2.37
C MET A 1 -59.20 27.12 -1.81
N GLU A 2 -59.38 26.45 -0.66
CA GLU A 2 -58.32 25.64 -0.04
C GLU A 2 -57.83 24.45 -0.89
N ALA A 3 -58.74 23.69 -1.52
CA ALA A 3 -58.37 22.54 -2.36
C ALA A 3 -57.53 22.91 -3.61
N ALA A 4 -57.63 24.15 -4.10
CA ALA A 4 -56.87 24.61 -5.26
C ALA A 4 -55.39 24.90 -4.94
N LEU A 5 -55.06 25.14 -3.66
CA LEU A 5 -53.70 25.40 -3.20
C LEU A 5 -53.00 24.11 -2.74
N VAL A 6 -53.75 23.12 -2.26
CA VAL A 6 -53.22 21.83 -1.80
C VAL A 6 -52.63 21.00 -2.95
N MET A 7 -53.31 20.93 -4.11
CA MET A 7 -52.82 20.17 -5.28
C MET A 7 -51.43 20.62 -5.78
N PRO A 8 -51.19 21.92 -6.08
CA PRO A 8 -49.87 22.37 -6.52
C PRO A 8 -48.79 22.26 -5.41
N MET A 9 -49.15 22.42 -4.13
CA MET A 9 -48.22 22.21 -3.03
C MET A 9 -47.77 20.74 -2.94
N LEU A 10 -48.70 19.79 -3.08
CA LEU A 10 -48.39 18.36 -3.07
C LEU A 10 -47.51 17.98 -4.27
N LEU A 11 -47.78 18.53 -5.45
CA LEU A 11 -46.94 18.35 -6.63
C LEU A 11 -45.52 18.89 -6.42
N LEU A 12 -45.37 20.04 -5.76
CA LEU A 12 -44.04 20.60 -5.45
C LEU A 12 -43.27 19.70 -4.49
N VAL A 13 -43.92 19.18 -3.44
CA VAL A 13 -43.30 18.22 -2.51
C VAL A 13 -42.88 16.95 -3.24
N LEU A 14 -43.76 16.38 -4.08
CA LEU A 14 -43.46 15.18 -4.86
C LEU A 14 -42.32 15.43 -5.84
N MET A 15 -42.27 16.60 -6.50
CA MET A 15 -41.16 17.01 -7.36
C MET A 15 -39.84 17.07 -6.58
N VAL A 16 -39.83 17.67 -5.39
CA VAL A 16 -38.65 17.71 -4.52
C VAL A 16 -38.20 16.29 -4.16
N PHE A 17 -39.11 15.39 -3.80
CA PHE A 17 -38.76 13.99 -3.51
C PHE A 17 -38.13 13.28 -4.72
N ILE A 18 -38.71 13.45 -5.92
CA ILE A 18 -38.13 12.89 -7.15
C ILE A 18 -36.73 13.45 -7.38
N ILE A 19 -36.52 14.75 -7.17
CA ILE A 19 -35.21 15.40 -7.31
C ILE A 19 -34.20 14.77 -6.34
N PHE A 20 -34.57 14.60 -5.07
CA PHE A 20 -33.70 13.98 -4.07
C PHE A 20 -33.33 12.54 -4.45
N ILE A 21 -34.29 11.74 -4.90
CA ILE A 21 -34.04 10.36 -5.33
C ILE A 21 -33.09 10.32 -6.54
N ARG A 22 -33.32 11.18 -7.55
CA ARG A 22 -32.41 11.28 -8.72
C ARG A 22 -31.02 11.77 -8.33
N MET A 23 -30.93 12.73 -7.40
CA MET A 23 -29.65 13.24 -6.92
C MET A 23 -28.85 12.16 -6.20
N SER A 24 -29.47 11.40 -5.29
CA SER A 24 -28.80 10.32 -4.56
C SER A 24 -28.33 9.19 -5.48
N THR A 25 -29.14 8.80 -6.47
CA THR A 25 -28.74 7.76 -7.44
C THR A 25 -27.55 8.20 -8.29
N LEU A 26 -27.52 9.46 -8.74
CA LEU A 26 -26.36 10.04 -9.42
C LEU A 26 -25.12 10.10 -8.53
N GLN A 27 -25.29 10.49 -7.26
CA GLN A 27 -24.19 10.59 -6.30
C GLN A 27 -23.53 9.23 -6.06
N ILE A 28 -24.35 8.18 -5.86
CA ILE A 28 -23.86 6.80 -5.68
C ILE A 28 -23.13 6.32 -6.95
N ALA A 29 -23.70 6.56 -8.12
CA ALA A 29 -23.09 6.17 -9.39
C ALA A 29 -21.75 6.90 -9.62
N LEU A 30 -21.69 8.20 -9.34
CA LEU A 30 -20.48 9.02 -9.50
C LEU A 30 -19.37 8.56 -8.55
N GLN A 31 -19.71 8.31 -7.29
CA GLN A 31 -18.75 7.82 -6.30
C GLN A 31 -18.24 6.41 -6.65
N SER A 32 -19.11 5.53 -7.17
CA SER A 32 -18.72 4.21 -7.65
C SER A 32 -17.72 4.31 -8.82
N ALA A 33 -18.02 5.15 -9.82
CA ALA A 33 -17.15 5.38 -10.97
C ALA A 33 -15.77 5.95 -10.55
N ALA A 34 -15.76 6.93 -9.64
CA ALA A 34 -14.53 7.51 -9.10
C ALA A 34 -13.70 6.47 -8.33
N SER A 35 -14.35 5.66 -7.47
CA SER A 35 -13.67 4.63 -6.68
C SER A 35 -13.09 3.51 -7.56
N GLN A 36 -13.83 3.01 -8.56
CA GLN A 36 -13.33 2.00 -9.48
C GLN A 36 -12.16 2.53 -10.32
N SER A 37 -12.26 3.77 -10.80
CA SER A 37 -11.17 4.41 -11.55
C SER A 37 -9.92 4.59 -10.69
N ALA A 38 -10.08 5.01 -9.43
CA ALA A 38 -8.96 5.14 -8.49
C ALA A 38 -8.26 3.80 -8.25
N ARG A 39 -9.02 2.72 -8.05
CA ARG A 39 -8.46 1.36 -7.90
C ARG A 39 -7.70 0.89 -9.12
N GLN A 40 -8.28 1.07 -10.31
CA GLN A 40 -7.66 0.67 -11.56
C GLN A 40 -6.34 1.41 -11.78
N ILE A 41 -6.32 2.74 -11.55
CA ILE A 41 -5.11 3.55 -11.69
C ILE A 41 -4.08 3.16 -10.63
N ALA A 42 -4.49 2.99 -9.37
CA ALA A 42 -3.60 2.58 -8.28
C ALA A 42 -2.89 1.24 -8.58
N ALA A 43 -3.60 0.28 -9.16
CA ALA A 43 -3.05 -1.02 -9.53
C ALA A 43 -1.96 -0.92 -10.62
N HIS A 44 -2.07 0.05 -11.53
CA HIS A 44 -1.10 0.24 -12.61
C HIS A 44 0.13 1.07 -12.21
N ILE A 45 0.13 1.74 -11.05
CA ILE A 45 1.29 2.53 -10.61
C ILE A 45 2.47 1.63 -10.22
N TYR A 46 2.23 0.49 -9.56
CA TYR A 46 3.31 -0.40 -9.11
C TYR A 46 4.17 -0.98 -10.25
N PRO A 47 3.60 -1.57 -11.32
CA PRO A 47 4.40 -2.02 -12.46
C PRO A 47 5.21 -0.91 -13.12
N VAL A 48 4.65 0.31 -13.19
CA VAL A 48 5.34 1.49 -13.74
C VAL A 48 6.51 1.91 -12.85
N GLU A 49 6.33 1.89 -11.52
CA GLU A 49 7.39 2.13 -10.56
C GLU A 49 8.54 1.12 -10.74
N LEU A 50 8.23 -0.17 -10.83
CA LEU A 50 9.23 -1.22 -11.05
C LEU A 50 9.96 -1.07 -12.39
N ALA A 51 9.26 -0.69 -13.46
CA ALA A 51 9.85 -0.44 -14.76
C ALA A 51 10.80 0.77 -14.71
N TYR A 52 10.40 1.84 -14.03
CA TYR A 52 11.21 3.03 -13.81
C TYR A 52 12.46 2.72 -12.97
N GLN A 53 12.31 1.92 -11.91
CA GLN A 53 13.44 1.48 -11.09
C GLN A 53 14.42 0.62 -11.89
N ARG A 54 13.93 -0.33 -12.71
CA ARG A 54 14.79 -1.11 -13.60
C ARG A 54 15.52 -0.22 -14.58
N ALA A 55 14.83 0.71 -15.24
CA ALA A 55 15.43 1.66 -16.17
C ALA A 55 16.44 2.61 -15.50
N SER A 56 16.21 3.01 -14.25
CA SER A 56 17.13 3.84 -13.48
C SER A 56 18.34 3.05 -12.97
N ALA A 57 18.16 1.77 -12.63
CA ALA A 57 19.22 0.86 -12.19
C ALA A 57 20.09 0.40 -13.37
N SER A 58 19.47 0.10 -14.52
CA SER A 58 20.15 0.01 -15.79
C SER A 58 20.42 1.42 -16.30
N LYS A 59 21.38 2.12 -15.68
CA LYS A 59 22.05 3.24 -16.36
C LYS A 59 22.30 2.75 -17.79
N PRO A 60 21.69 3.37 -18.82
CA PRO A 60 22.05 2.96 -20.15
C PRO A 60 23.52 3.33 -20.26
N GLU A 61 24.38 2.31 -20.38
CA GLU A 61 25.69 2.49 -21.02
C GLU A 61 25.42 2.81 -22.49
N PHE A 62 24.80 3.97 -22.76
CA PHE A 62 25.18 4.71 -23.93
C PHE A 62 26.64 5.07 -23.67
N SER A 63 27.54 4.28 -24.25
CA SER A 63 28.88 4.75 -24.60
C SER A 63 28.74 5.86 -25.63
N ALA A 64 28.13 6.98 -25.24
CA ALA A 64 28.38 8.27 -25.83
C ALA A 64 29.75 8.66 -25.27
N ALA A 65 30.75 8.55 -26.13
CA ALA A 65 32.12 8.94 -25.86
C ALA A 65 32.20 10.19 -24.98
N HIS A 66 32.83 10.04 -23.80
CA HIS A 66 33.44 11.10 -22.99
C HIS A 66 32.83 12.50 -23.15
N MET A 67 31.62 12.72 -22.64
CA MET A 67 31.15 14.06 -22.30
C MET A 67 30.85 14.12 -20.80
N PRO A 68 31.37 15.12 -20.07
CA PRO A 68 31.11 15.26 -18.65
C PRO A 68 29.62 15.50 -18.42
N LEU A 69 29.04 14.82 -17.43
CA LEU A 69 27.61 14.86 -17.07
C LEU A 69 27.06 16.28 -16.84
N ALA A 70 27.94 17.26 -16.55
CA ALA A 70 27.59 18.67 -16.47
C ALA A 70 27.06 19.24 -17.80
N ASP A 71 27.68 18.87 -18.93
CA ASP A 71 27.27 19.34 -20.26
C ASP A 71 25.94 18.74 -20.70
N TRP A 72 25.62 17.53 -20.24
CA TRP A 72 24.34 16.89 -20.55
C TRP A 72 23.17 17.54 -19.81
N SER A 73 23.39 17.99 -18.57
CA SER A 73 22.40 18.79 -17.83
C SER A 73 22.16 20.17 -18.46
N ALA A 74 23.23 20.80 -18.99
CA ALA A 74 23.15 22.06 -19.72
C ALA A 74 22.49 21.90 -21.10
N ALA A 75 22.75 20.80 -21.80
CA ALA A 75 22.12 20.47 -23.09
C ALA A 75 20.64 20.08 -22.91
N ALA A 76 20.31 19.31 -21.88
CA ALA A 76 18.93 18.91 -21.57
C ALA A 76 18.06 20.09 -21.11
N SER A 77 18.60 21.02 -20.34
CA SER A 77 17.87 22.26 -19.96
C SER A 77 17.62 23.19 -21.14
N ASN A 78 18.52 23.21 -22.14
CA ASN A 78 18.28 23.93 -23.39
C ASN A 78 17.31 23.19 -24.34
N ALA A 79 17.30 21.86 -24.32
CA ALA A 79 16.32 21.06 -25.06
C ALA A 79 14.90 21.15 -24.45
N ALA A 80 14.79 21.28 -23.12
CA ALA A 80 13.51 21.48 -22.44
C ALA A 80 12.80 22.78 -22.86
N LYS A 81 13.54 23.81 -23.27
CA LYS A 81 12.99 25.07 -23.82
C LYS A 81 12.35 24.90 -25.20
N TRP A 82 12.66 23.81 -25.91
CA TRP A 82 12.16 23.51 -27.25
C TRP A 82 11.00 22.51 -27.24
N LEU A 83 10.69 21.91 -26.09
CA LEU A 83 9.52 21.06 -25.96
C LEU A 83 8.28 21.95 -25.81
N PRO A 84 7.22 21.72 -26.61
CA PRO A 84 5.96 22.42 -26.43
C PRO A 84 5.42 22.15 -25.03
N ASP A 85 4.80 23.15 -24.42
CA ASP A 85 4.03 22.93 -23.20
C ASP A 85 2.96 21.86 -23.48
N PRO A 86 2.79 20.86 -22.60
CA PRO A 86 3.32 20.76 -21.23
C PRO A 86 4.60 19.91 -21.07
N ALA A 87 5.17 19.41 -22.17
CA ALA A 87 6.28 18.46 -22.12
C ALA A 87 7.59 19.08 -21.61
N GLY A 88 7.81 20.37 -21.84
CA GLY A 88 8.98 21.11 -21.32
C GLY A 88 8.97 21.24 -19.80
N ALA A 89 7.79 21.54 -19.23
CA ALA A 89 7.61 21.62 -17.78
C ALA A 89 7.86 20.26 -17.10
N LEU A 90 7.32 19.17 -17.67
CA LEU A 90 7.53 17.80 -17.19
C LEU A 90 9.01 17.39 -17.20
N ALA A 91 9.74 17.71 -18.28
CA ALA A 91 11.17 17.40 -18.39
C ALA A 91 12.00 18.13 -17.32
N SER A 92 11.69 19.40 -17.04
CA SER A 92 12.39 20.18 -16.02
C SER A 92 12.12 19.68 -14.59
N SER A 93 10.89 19.27 -14.30
CA SER A 93 10.51 18.67 -13.00
C SER A 93 11.05 17.25 -12.81
N ALA A 94 11.23 16.48 -13.89
CA ALA A 94 11.97 15.21 -13.87
C ALA A 94 13.40 15.37 -13.42
N LEU A 95 14.04 16.43 -13.91
CA LEU A 95 15.43 16.74 -13.62
C LEU A 95 15.62 17.32 -12.21
N SER A 96 14.64 18.08 -11.69
CA SER A 96 14.68 18.60 -10.31
C SER A 96 14.24 17.57 -9.27
N GLY A 97 13.52 16.52 -9.67
CA GLY A 97 13.03 15.47 -8.80
C GLY A 97 12.04 15.97 -7.74
N ASP A 98 11.39 17.09 -7.99
CA ASP A 98 10.31 17.67 -7.18
C ASP A 98 9.07 17.85 -8.06
N TRP A 99 8.31 16.76 -8.19
CA TRP A 99 7.15 16.67 -9.08
C TRP A 99 5.86 17.15 -8.42
N LYS A 100 5.84 17.39 -7.11
CA LYS A 100 4.62 17.67 -6.33
C LYS A 100 3.81 18.87 -6.85
N PRO A 101 4.39 20.06 -7.06
CA PRO A 101 3.62 21.25 -7.45
C PRO A 101 3.15 21.19 -8.92
N LEU A 102 3.93 20.49 -9.76
CA LEU A 102 3.64 20.37 -11.19
C LEU A 102 2.65 19.23 -11.47
N ILE A 103 2.67 18.16 -10.68
CA ILE A 103 1.65 17.11 -10.70
C ILE A 103 0.30 17.71 -10.35
N ASP A 104 0.14 18.46 -9.27
CA ASP A 104 -1.21 18.95 -8.91
C ASP A 104 -1.81 19.89 -9.98
N MET A 105 -0.99 20.69 -10.66
CA MET A 105 -1.42 21.54 -11.78
C MET A 105 -1.58 20.78 -13.11
N ALA A 106 -0.66 19.89 -13.47
CA ALA A 106 -0.67 19.15 -14.75
C ALA A 106 -1.57 17.90 -14.73
N ALA A 107 -1.77 17.27 -13.56
CA ALA A 107 -2.79 16.25 -13.31
C ALA A 107 -4.20 16.78 -13.60
N THR A 108 -4.38 18.09 -13.46
CA THR A 108 -5.64 18.76 -13.73
C THR A 108 -5.85 19.01 -15.23
N GLU A 109 -4.84 19.20 -16.09
CA GLU A 109 -5.04 19.44 -17.54
C GLU A 109 -4.68 18.23 -18.42
N ILE A 110 -3.54 17.58 -18.17
CA ILE A 110 -3.07 16.39 -18.90
C ILE A 110 -3.67 15.12 -18.31
N GLY A 111 -3.76 15.05 -16.97
CA GLY A 111 -4.39 13.94 -16.27
C GLY A 111 -5.86 13.79 -16.66
N ARG A 112 -6.56 14.90 -16.97
CA ARG A 112 -7.91 14.86 -17.59
C ARG A 112 -7.94 13.96 -18.82
N GLY A 113 -7.05 14.17 -19.79
CA GLY A 113 -7.05 13.41 -21.04
C GLY A 113 -6.82 11.89 -20.87
N ALA A 114 -6.06 11.50 -19.85
CA ALA A 114 -5.77 10.08 -19.58
C ALA A 114 -6.79 9.41 -18.63
N ILE A 115 -7.40 10.17 -17.72
CA ILE A 115 -8.23 9.64 -16.62
C ILE A 115 -9.72 9.87 -16.86
N GLU A 116 -10.12 10.96 -17.52
CA GLU A 116 -11.51 11.14 -17.95
C GLU A 116 -12.04 9.94 -18.76
N PRO A 117 -11.33 9.34 -19.73
CA PRO A 117 -11.85 8.16 -20.42
C PRO A 117 -12.07 6.97 -19.47
N LEU A 118 -11.24 6.79 -18.44
CA LEU A 118 -11.42 5.74 -17.44
C LEU A 118 -12.62 6.03 -16.53
N LEU A 119 -12.79 7.28 -16.10
CA LEU A 119 -13.97 7.71 -15.35
C LEU A 119 -15.25 7.48 -16.16
N ARG A 120 -15.21 7.78 -17.46
CA ARG A 120 -16.31 7.58 -18.40
C ARG A 120 -16.58 6.11 -18.66
N GLN A 121 -15.55 5.27 -18.74
CA GLN A 121 -15.68 3.82 -18.90
C GLN A 121 -16.29 3.16 -17.65
N ASN A 122 -15.92 3.64 -16.46
CA ASN A 122 -16.42 3.13 -15.19
C ASN A 122 -17.75 3.79 -14.75
N ALA A 123 -18.25 4.76 -15.51
CA ALA A 123 -19.55 5.38 -15.26
C ALA A 123 -20.68 4.50 -15.77
N ASP A 124 -21.71 4.31 -14.94
CA ASP A 124 -22.93 3.63 -15.35
C ASP A 124 -23.75 4.55 -16.28
N GLU A 125 -23.75 4.25 -17.58
CA GLU A 125 -24.44 5.03 -18.61
C GLU A 125 -25.98 5.02 -18.44
N ALA A 126 -26.54 4.07 -17.69
CA ALA A 126 -27.97 4.06 -17.38
C ALA A 126 -28.37 5.17 -16.39
N VAL A 127 -27.41 5.69 -15.62
CA VAL A 127 -27.65 6.67 -14.55
C VAL A 127 -26.93 7.99 -14.83
N LEU A 128 -25.69 7.96 -15.34
CA LEU A 128 -24.83 9.12 -15.55
C LEU A 128 -24.69 9.47 -17.04
N GLU A 129 -24.85 10.74 -17.37
CA GLU A 129 -24.47 11.25 -18.69
C GLU A 129 -22.97 11.50 -18.75
N THR A 130 -22.26 10.65 -19.49
CA THR A 130 -20.79 10.65 -19.65
C THR A 130 -20.21 12.00 -20.06
N ALA A 131 -20.95 12.80 -20.85
CA ALA A 131 -20.54 14.14 -21.30
C ALA A 131 -20.53 15.20 -20.18
N ARG A 132 -21.20 14.94 -19.05
CA ARG A 132 -21.32 15.86 -17.92
C ARG A 132 -20.35 15.56 -16.79
N ILE A 133 -19.60 14.47 -16.89
CA ILE A 133 -18.56 14.09 -15.94
C ILE A 133 -17.28 14.84 -16.29
N LYS A 134 -16.70 15.50 -15.30
CA LYS A 134 -15.41 16.19 -15.39
C LYS A 134 -14.52 15.77 -14.24
N LEU A 135 -13.22 15.66 -14.49
CA LEU A 135 -12.24 15.54 -13.42
C LEU A 135 -11.95 16.94 -12.87
N SER A 136 -12.17 17.16 -11.58
CA SER A 136 -11.91 18.45 -10.92
C SER A 136 -10.50 18.50 -10.35
N ARG A 137 -10.10 17.41 -9.69
CA ARG A 137 -8.79 17.30 -9.04
C ARG A 137 -8.27 15.88 -9.14
N LEU A 138 -6.96 15.77 -9.32
CA LEU A 138 -6.21 14.53 -9.20
C LEU A 138 -4.95 14.80 -8.38
N ALA A 139 -4.71 14.00 -7.35
CA ALA A 139 -3.45 14.00 -6.60
C ALA A 139 -2.77 12.63 -6.77
N LEU A 140 -1.55 12.62 -7.33
CA LEU A 140 -0.74 11.41 -7.49
C LEU A 140 0.19 11.21 -6.27
N PRO A 141 0.54 9.96 -5.93
CA PRO A 141 1.46 9.69 -4.83
C PRO A 141 2.89 10.16 -5.15
N ASP A 142 3.63 10.57 -4.11
CA ASP A 142 5.07 10.87 -4.23
C ASP A 142 5.88 9.57 -4.23
N LEU A 143 6.34 9.16 -5.41
CA LEU A 143 7.14 7.94 -5.61
C LEU A 143 8.57 8.06 -5.08
N LYS A 144 9.07 9.27 -4.82
CA LYS A 144 10.46 9.51 -4.41
C LYS A 144 10.62 9.45 -2.90
N ASN A 145 9.82 10.23 -2.16
CA ASN A 145 9.89 10.24 -0.70
C ASN A 145 9.00 9.16 -0.07
N LYS A 146 8.12 8.52 -0.85
CA LYS A 146 7.22 7.42 -0.43
C LYS A 146 6.36 7.75 0.79
N GLN A 147 6.23 9.04 1.12
CA GLN A 147 5.39 9.52 2.20
C GLN A 147 3.97 9.72 1.67
N GLN A 148 2.99 9.09 2.33
CA GLN A 148 1.56 9.14 1.99
C GLN A 148 1.25 8.63 0.56
N PRO A 149 1.30 7.31 0.32
CA PRO A 149 1.04 6.72 -0.99
C PRO A 149 -0.45 6.65 -1.29
N TYR A 150 -1.11 7.80 -1.39
CA TYR A 150 -2.52 7.90 -1.74
C TYR A 150 -2.69 8.55 -3.10
N LEU A 151 -3.52 7.91 -3.92
CA LEU A 151 -4.08 8.48 -5.13
C LEU A 151 -5.45 9.08 -4.76
N ILE A 152 -5.68 10.34 -5.10
CA ILE A 152 -6.97 11.00 -4.88
C ILE A 152 -7.55 11.42 -6.23
N ILE A 153 -8.80 11.04 -6.49
CA ILE A 153 -9.58 11.43 -7.67
C ILE A 153 -10.83 12.16 -7.20
N GLU A 154 -11.04 13.37 -7.72
CA GLU A 154 -12.22 14.18 -7.47
C GLU A 154 -12.98 14.37 -8.79
N ALA A 155 -14.17 13.78 -8.87
CA ALA A 155 -15.03 13.85 -10.03
C ALA A 155 -16.19 14.84 -9.78
N GLU A 156 -16.50 15.63 -10.80
CA GLU A 156 -17.62 16.56 -10.80
C GLU A 156 -18.65 16.16 -11.84
N TYR A 157 -19.93 16.35 -11.51
CA TYR A 157 -21.05 16.10 -12.39
C TYR A 157 -22.04 17.27 -12.38
N GLU A 158 -22.32 17.84 -13.55
CA GLU A 158 -23.30 18.92 -13.70
C GLU A 158 -24.72 18.35 -13.77
N PHE A 159 -25.52 18.56 -12.73
CA PHE A 159 -26.89 18.06 -12.67
C PHE A 159 -27.77 18.75 -13.75
N PRO A 160 -28.49 17.98 -14.58
CA PRO A 160 -29.18 18.51 -15.77
C PRO A 160 -30.41 19.38 -15.50
N MET A 161 -30.87 19.50 -14.25
CA MET A 161 -32.11 20.18 -13.94
C MET A 161 -31.89 21.64 -13.58
N GLN A 162 -32.68 22.51 -14.20
CA GLN A 162 -32.79 23.92 -13.80
C GLN A 162 -33.94 24.04 -12.81
N LEU A 163 -33.68 24.63 -11.64
CA LEU A 163 -34.74 24.93 -10.69
C LEU A 163 -35.57 26.11 -11.24
N PRO A 164 -36.91 26.04 -11.24
CA PRO A 164 -37.77 27.06 -11.86
C PRO A 164 -37.62 28.47 -11.25
N PHE A 165 -36.96 28.60 -10.09
CA PHE A 165 -36.72 29.88 -9.40
C PHE A 165 -35.24 30.25 -9.24
N MET A 166 -34.31 29.37 -9.59
CA MET A 166 -32.87 29.58 -9.42
C MET A 166 -32.12 29.26 -10.72
N LYS A 167 -31.45 30.26 -11.30
CA LYS A 167 -30.60 30.11 -12.50
C LYS A 167 -29.22 29.48 -12.20
N GLN A 168 -29.06 28.85 -11.04
CA GLN A 168 -27.80 28.28 -10.61
C GLN A 168 -27.72 26.81 -11.06
N LYS A 169 -26.54 26.41 -11.52
CA LYS A 169 -26.26 25.03 -11.88
C LYS A 169 -25.87 24.26 -10.61
N LEU A 170 -26.45 23.09 -10.42
CA LEU A 170 -26.07 22.19 -9.32
C LEU A 170 -24.92 21.30 -9.81
N ILE A 171 -23.78 21.37 -9.12
CA ILE A 171 -22.62 20.52 -9.40
C ILE A 171 -22.48 19.53 -8.25
N LEU A 172 -22.55 18.25 -8.56
CA LEU A 172 -22.18 17.16 -7.68
C LEU A 172 -20.67 17.00 -7.72
N ARG A 173 -20.07 16.76 -6.57
CA ARG A 173 -18.63 16.55 -6.44
C ARG A 173 -18.40 15.38 -5.50
N GLU A 174 -17.68 14.39 -6.00
CA GLU A 174 -17.38 13.17 -5.27
C GLU A 174 -15.89 12.89 -5.29
N GLN A 175 -15.37 12.41 -4.16
CA GLN A 175 -13.95 12.16 -3.96
C GLN A 175 -13.73 10.70 -3.58
N ALA A 176 -12.79 10.07 -4.28
CA ALA A 176 -12.28 8.75 -3.96
C ALA A 176 -10.78 8.82 -3.68
N SER A 177 -10.34 8.17 -2.61
CA SER A 177 -8.93 7.99 -2.28
C SER A 177 -8.59 6.51 -2.22
N GLU A 178 -7.49 6.13 -2.86
CA GLU A 178 -7.01 4.75 -2.88
C GLU A 178 -5.54 4.72 -2.48
N ARG A 179 -5.16 3.73 -1.65
CA ARG A 179 -3.77 3.55 -1.27
C ARG A 179 -3.04 2.80 -2.38
N VAL A 180 -1.99 3.40 -2.89
CA VAL A 180 -1.17 2.84 -3.96
C VAL A 180 -0.16 1.87 -3.38
N TRP A 181 -0.02 0.72 -4.03
CA TRP A 181 1.08 -0.18 -3.75
C TRP A 181 2.36 0.43 -4.31
N ILE A 182 3.27 0.84 -3.43
CA ILE A 182 4.61 1.25 -3.81
C ILE A 182 5.59 0.31 -3.15
N SER A 183 6.67 -0.03 -3.87
CA SER A 183 7.78 -0.75 -3.24
C SER A 183 8.32 0.11 -2.10
N ASP A 184 8.64 -0.46 -0.93
CA ASP A 184 9.24 0.33 0.14
C ASP A 184 10.65 0.82 -0.29
N ALA A 185 11.02 2.07 -0.01
CA ALA A 185 12.37 2.60 -0.34
C ALA A 185 13.43 2.09 0.62
N ALA A 186 13.01 1.54 1.75
CA ALA A 186 13.86 0.72 2.56
C ALA A 186 13.11 -0.61 2.70
N ALA A 187 13.73 -1.72 2.31
CA ALA A 187 13.46 -2.94 3.06
C ALA A 187 13.47 -2.55 4.54
N ALA A 188 12.50 -2.99 5.34
CA ALA A 188 12.51 -2.79 6.79
C ALA A 188 13.97 -2.90 7.22
N GLN A 189 14.59 -1.77 7.59
CA GLN A 189 16.00 -1.77 7.89
C GLN A 189 16.08 -2.67 9.09
N ASP A 190 16.52 -3.90 8.84
CA ASP A 190 17.04 -4.75 9.88
C ASP A 190 18.07 -3.84 10.54
N THR A 191 17.80 -3.43 11.77
CA THR A 191 18.66 -2.51 12.54
C THR A 191 20.06 -3.12 12.76
N ALA A 192 20.37 -4.25 12.13
CA ALA A 192 21.66 -4.86 11.84
C ALA A 192 22.56 -4.08 10.85
N THR A 193 22.36 -2.78 10.62
CA THR A 193 23.39 -1.92 10.00
C THR A 193 23.81 -0.73 10.85
N GLN A 194 23.77 -0.90 12.17
CA GLN A 194 24.82 -0.33 13.01
C GLN A 194 25.83 -1.44 13.26
N ASN A 195 26.99 -1.34 12.59
CA ASN A 195 28.15 -2.17 12.83
C ASN A 195 28.69 -1.89 14.24
N ASP A 196 28.00 -2.41 15.24
CA ASP A 196 28.54 -2.66 16.57
C ASP A 196 28.68 -4.19 16.70
N PRO A 197 29.88 -4.75 16.49
CA PRO A 197 30.11 -6.20 16.54
C PRO A 197 29.84 -6.83 17.92
N GLU A 198 29.42 -6.04 18.91
CA GLU A 198 29.06 -6.52 20.24
C GLU A 198 27.58 -6.88 20.43
N HIS A 199 26.67 -6.43 19.57
CA HIS A 199 25.23 -6.62 19.73
C HIS A 199 24.64 -7.54 18.64
N ILE A 200 24.89 -8.84 18.73
CA ILE A 200 24.13 -9.85 17.98
C ILE A 200 22.82 -10.10 18.76
N PRO A 201 21.65 -9.62 18.29
CA PRO A 201 20.40 -9.91 18.97
C PRO A 201 20.09 -11.40 18.89
N ILE A 202 19.52 -11.95 19.96
CA ILE A 202 19.00 -13.33 19.97
C ILE A 202 17.95 -13.52 18.87
N GLN A 203 18.14 -14.51 18.01
CA GLN A 203 17.20 -14.82 16.91
C GLN A 203 16.90 -16.31 16.87
N ILE A 204 15.63 -16.66 16.73
CA ILE A 204 15.22 -18.05 16.51
C ILE A 204 15.23 -18.31 15.01
N ILE A 205 16.17 -19.13 14.53
CA ILE A 205 16.38 -19.38 13.09
C ILE A 205 15.33 -20.34 12.57
N SER A 206 15.10 -21.44 13.28
CA SER A 206 14.19 -22.48 12.81
C SER A 206 13.72 -23.40 13.90
N ILE A 207 12.59 -24.06 13.63
CA ILE A 207 12.10 -25.22 14.35
C ILE A 207 11.82 -26.33 13.34
N SER A 208 12.21 -27.56 13.65
CA SER A 208 12.04 -28.71 12.77
C SER A 208 11.59 -29.94 13.58
N PRO A 209 10.67 -30.77 13.06
CA PRO A 209 9.95 -30.64 11.78
C PRO A 209 8.73 -29.70 11.86
N VAL A 210 8.31 -29.09 10.74
CA VAL A 210 7.08 -28.30 10.63
C VAL A 210 6.04 -29.08 9.80
N PRO A 211 4.83 -29.37 10.30
CA PRO A 211 4.35 -29.15 11.67
C PRO A 211 4.94 -30.14 12.68
N LEU A 212 5.00 -29.74 13.94
CA LEU A 212 5.43 -30.61 15.04
C LEU A 212 4.35 -31.65 15.31
N ARG A 213 4.76 -32.82 15.82
CA ARG A 213 3.84 -33.91 16.15
C ARG A 213 3.96 -34.33 17.61
N PRO A 214 2.83 -34.57 18.31
CA PRO A 214 2.86 -35.12 19.66
C PRO A 214 3.62 -36.46 19.71
N GLY A 215 4.45 -36.66 20.72
CA GLY A 215 5.25 -37.87 20.89
C GLY A 215 6.51 -37.95 20.02
N HIS A 216 6.80 -36.91 19.21
CA HIS A 216 8.02 -36.84 18.39
C HIS A 216 9.02 -35.80 18.93
N LYS A 217 10.27 -35.95 18.52
CA LYS A 217 11.33 -35.00 18.83
C LYS A 217 11.17 -33.75 17.96
N ALA A 218 11.36 -32.59 18.57
CA ALA A 218 11.45 -31.30 17.91
C ALA A 218 12.83 -30.70 18.19
N THR A 219 13.37 -30.01 17.19
CA THR A 219 14.65 -29.33 17.28
C THR A 219 14.46 -27.86 16.97
N ALA A 220 14.88 -26.98 17.87
CA ALA A 220 14.95 -25.54 17.64
C ALA A 220 16.40 -25.09 17.56
N ILE A 221 16.69 -24.20 16.61
CA ILE A 221 17.99 -23.60 16.38
C ILE A 221 17.86 -22.11 16.64
N VAL A 222 18.69 -21.59 17.53
CA VAL A 222 18.74 -20.17 17.91
C VAL A 222 20.15 -19.65 17.67
N LEU A 223 20.24 -18.47 17.09
CA LEU A 223 21.47 -17.72 16.91
C LEU A 223 21.61 -16.69 18.02
N THR A 224 22.78 -16.67 18.65
CA THR A 224 23.16 -15.74 19.71
C THR A 224 24.64 -15.37 19.56
N LYS A 225 25.17 -14.56 20.48
CA LYS A 225 26.61 -14.29 20.55
C LYS A 225 27.37 -15.59 20.95
N PRO A 226 28.50 -15.93 20.30
CA PRO A 226 29.30 -17.09 20.68
C PRO A 226 29.68 -17.09 22.17
N GLY A 227 29.56 -18.25 22.82
CA GLY A 227 29.94 -18.43 24.23
C GLY A 227 28.95 -17.89 25.28
N VAL A 228 27.79 -17.35 24.90
CA VAL A 228 26.76 -16.93 25.87
C VAL A 228 25.81 -18.07 26.23
N THR A 229 25.32 -18.08 27.46
CA THR A 229 24.28 -19.01 27.91
C THR A 229 22.90 -18.48 27.51
N ALA A 230 22.20 -19.25 26.68
CA ALA A 230 20.82 -18.98 26.27
C ALA A 230 19.88 -19.95 26.98
N SER A 231 18.64 -19.54 27.25
CA SER A 231 17.59 -20.38 27.81
C SER A 231 16.42 -20.50 26.83
N LEU A 232 15.89 -21.71 26.68
CA LEU A 232 14.71 -21.97 25.84
C LEU A 232 13.53 -22.44 26.69
N LYS A 233 12.41 -21.71 26.59
CA LYS A 233 11.13 -22.05 27.23
C LYS A 233 10.08 -22.29 26.16
N VAL A 234 9.26 -23.32 26.35
CA VAL A 234 8.15 -23.64 25.45
C VAL A 234 6.86 -23.63 26.24
N MET A 235 5.85 -22.91 25.76
CA MET A 235 4.57 -22.76 26.44
C MET A 235 3.48 -23.55 25.71
N TYR A 236 2.88 -24.51 26.42
CA TYR A 236 1.71 -25.27 25.97
C TYR A 236 0.49 -24.92 26.81
N LYS A 237 -0.70 -25.43 26.43
CA LYS A 237 -1.93 -25.29 27.23
C LYS A 237 -1.78 -25.78 28.67
N SER A 238 -0.98 -26.82 28.89
CA SER A 238 -0.71 -27.39 30.22
C SER A 238 0.31 -26.58 31.04
N GLY A 239 0.80 -25.46 30.51
CA GLY A 239 1.87 -24.65 31.09
C GLY A 239 3.22 -24.89 30.40
N GLN A 240 4.28 -24.38 31.05
CA GLN A 240 5.65 -24.48 30.55
C GLN A 240 6.11 -25.93 30.42
N SER A 241 6.79 -26.24 29.32
CA SER A 241 7.35 -27.57 29.08
C SER A 241 8.45 -27.92 30.09
N GLN A 242 8.39 -29.13 30.64
CA GLN A 242 9.38 -29.69 31.57
C GLN A 242 10.26 -30.76 30.90
N ALA A 243 10.41 -30.72 29.57
CA ALA A 243 11.19 -31.74 28.86
C ALA A 243 12.67 -31.69 29.25
N LYS A 244 13.30 -32.86 29.41
CA LYS A 244 14.68 -33.06 29.93
C LYS A 244 15.79 -32.29 29.18
N HIS A 245 15.53 -31.86 27.95
CA HIS A 245 16.50 -31.18 27.09
C HIS A 245 16.09 -29.74 26.74
N LEU A 246 15.20 -29.15 27.56
CA LEU A 246 14.88 -27.73 27.54
C LEU A 246 15.52 -27.05 28.74
N GLY A 247 15.89 -25.78 28.60
CA GLY A 247 16.58 -25.02 29.64
C GLY A 247 17.78 -24.26 29.08
N GLU A 248 18.78 -24.08 29.93
CA GLU A 248 19.99 -23.33 29.60
C GLU A 248 20.98 -24.16 28.77
N ALA A 249 21.52 -23.57 27.71
CA ALA A 249 22.57 -24.14 26.88
C ALA A 249 23.52 -23.02 26.41
N THR A 250 24.82 -23.32 26.40
CA THR A 250 25.86 -22.38 25.96
C THR A 250 26.03 -22.43 24.45
N ALA A 251 26.12 -21.27 23.82
CA ALA A 251 26.35 -21.13 22.38
C ALA A 251 27.75 -21.58 21.98
N GLY A 252 27.83 -22.30 20.86
CA GLY A 252 29.09 -22.72 20.25
C GLY A 252 29.93 -21.55 19.73
N SER A 253 31.08 -21.86 19.13
CA SER A 253 31.95 -20.86 18.48
C SER A 253 31.30 -20.16 17.29
N ASP A 254 30.25 -20.77 16.74
CA ASP A 254 29.39 -20.28 15.67
C ASP A 254 28.20 -19.43 16.17
N GLY A 255 28.04 -19.28 17.50
CA GLY A 255 26.91 -18.57 18.09
C GLY A 255 25.59 -19.35 18.03
N ILE A 256 25.63 -20.63 17.66
CA ILE A 256 24.41 -21.43 17.50
C ILE A 256 24.15 -22.22 18.78
N VAL A 257 22.89 -22.24 19.20
CA VAL A 257 22.37 -23.09 20.27
C VAL A 257 21.27 -23.97 19.71
N GLN A 258 21.39 -25.28 19.90
CA GLN A 258 20.42 -26.26 19.43
C GLN A 258 19.79 -27.00 20.61
N TRP A 259 18.47 -26.93 20.73
CA TRP A 259 17.71 -27.76 21.68
C TRP A 259 16.93 -28.81 20.93
N THR A 260 16.99 -30.05 21.42
CA THR A 260 16.16 -31.13 20.91
C THR A 260 15.36 -31.75 22.05
N TRP A 261 14.04 -31.56 22.04
CA TRP A 261 13.16 -32.05 23.10
C TRP A 261 12.07 -32.96 22.56
N LEU A 262 11.48 -33.77 23.44
CA LEU A 262 10.32 -34.59 23.11
C LEU A 262 9.04 -33.78 23.35
N VAL A 263 8.21 -33.64 22.32
CA VAL A 263 6.86 -33.05 22.45
C VAL A 263 5.97 -34.07 23.17
N SER A 264 5.28 -33.66 24.23
CA SER A 264 4.39 -34.55 24.98
C SER A 264 3.35 -35.20 24.07
N GLY A 265 3.07 -36.49 24.26
CA GLY A 265 2.06 -37.21 23.49
C GLY A 265 0.63 -36.67 23.67
N ASN A 266 0.38 -35.98 24.79
CA ASN A 266 -0.90 -35.36 25.11
C ASN A 266 -1.01 -33.90 24.67
N THR A 267 -0.03 -33.37 23.92
CA THR A 267 -0.07 -31.99 23.42
C THR A 267 -1.26 -31.81 22.48
N THR A 268 -2.10 -30.83 22.77
CA THR A 268 -3.25 -30.47 21.93
C THR A 268 -2.77 -29.90 20.59
N PRO A 269 -3.35 -30.32 19.45
CA PRO A 269 -3.09 -29.67 18.17
C PRO A 269 -3.46 -28.19 18.21
N GLY A 270 -2.65 -27.34 17.57
CA GLY A 270 -2.83 -25.90 17.57
C GLY A 270 -1.53 -25.13 17.46
N MET A 271 -1.63 -23.81 17.62
CA MET A 271 -0.49 -22.89 17.65
C MET A 271 0.04 -22.75 19.08
N TRP A 272 1.34 -22.90 19.23
CA TRP A 272 2.05 -22.77 20.50
C TRP A 272 3.23 -21.82 20.34
N GLU A 273 3.74 -21.30 21.46
CA GLU A 273 4.83 -20.33 21.48
C GLU A 273 6.05 -20.94 22.16
N LEU A 274 7.23 -20.63 21.62
CA LEU A 274 8.50 -20.79 22.31
C LEU A 274 9.17 -19.44 22.46
N THR A 275 9.91 -19.28 23.55
CA THR A 275 10.64 -18.07 23.91
C THR A 275 12.08 -18.46 24.23
N ALA A 276 13.02 -17.90 23.49
CA ALA A 276 14.44 -17.95 23.79
C ALA A 276 14.86 -16.68 24.53
N ALA A 277 15.72 -16.79 25.53
CA ALA A 277 16.19 -15.64 26.32
C ALA A 277 17.70 -15.73 26.61
N VAL A 278 18.40 -14.61 26.48
CA VAL A 278 19.82 -14.41 26.81
C VAL A 278 19.94 -13.10 27.59
N GLY A 279 20.24 -13.18 28.89
CA GLY A 279 20.25 -12.00 29.76
C GLY A 279 18.90 -11.27 29.73
N ASP A 280 18.92 -9.98 29.34
CA ASP A 280 17.72 -9.14 29.20
C ASP A 280 17.04 -9.24 27.82
N GLN A 281 17.65 -9.94 26.85
CA GLN A 281 17.09 -10.08 25.50
C GLN A 281 16.22 -11.34 25.40
N GLN A 282 15.06 -11.21 24.74
CA GLN A 282 14.15 -12.33 24.48
C GLN A 282 13.67 -12.32 23.03
N ALA A 283 13.52 -13.50 22.45
CA ALA A 283 12.91 -13.71 21.15
C ALA A 283 11.82 -14.78 21.28
N SER A 284 10.66 -14.55 20.66
CA SER A 284 9.54 -15.48 20.66
C SER A 284 9.19 -15.93 19.24
N MET A 285 8.78 -17.18 19.08
CA MET A 285 8.31 -17.74 17.80
C MET A 285 7.10 -18.64 18.03
N HIS A 286 6.12 -18.53 17.13
CA HIS A 286 4.97 -19.41 17.11
C HIS A 286 5.22 -20.62 16.21
N PHE A 287 4.76 -21.80 16.62
CA PHE A 287 4.86 -23.03 15.85
C PHE A 287 3.56 -23.84 15.94
N GLN A 288 3.31 -24.63 14.90
CA GLN A 288 2.11 -25.44 14.79
C GLN A 288 2.38 -26.89 15.23
N VAL A 289 1.46 -27.45 16.01
CA VAL A 289 1.43 -28.87 16.35
C VAL A 289 0.20 -29.52 15.71
N GLU A 290 0.40 -30.62 15.01
CA GLU A 290 -0.67 -31.41 14.38
C GLU A 290 -0.60 -32.88 14.81
N LYS A 291 -1.78 -33.50 14.97
CA LYS A 291 -1.85 -34.96 15.08
C LYS A 291 -1.62 -35.56 13.70
N LYS A 292 -1.00 -36.75 13.65
CA LYS A 292 -0.91 -37.53 12.43
C LYS A 292 -2.34 -37.77 11.91
N SER A 293 -2.67 -37.21 10.74
CA SER A 293 -3.85 -37.67 10.01
C SER A 293 -3.56 -39.11 9.62
N ASN A 294 -4.45 -40.01 10.03
CA ASN A 294 -4.46 -41.37 9.48
C ASN A 294 -5.02 -41.33 8.06
#